data_AF-A0A5C7DQM3-F1
#
_entry.id   AF-A0A5C7DQM3-F1
#
_cell.length_a   1.000
_cell.length_b   1.000
_cell.length_c   1.000
_cell.angle_alpha   90.00
_cell.angle_beta   90.00
_cell.angle_gamma   90.00
#
_symmetry.space_group_name_H-M   'P 1'
#
loop_
_entity.id
_entity.type
_entity.pdbx_description
1 polymer ?
#
loop_
_entity_poly.entity_id
_entity_poly.type
_entity_poly.pdbx_seq_one_letter_code
_entity_poly.pdbx_strand_id
1 'polypeptide(L)'
;MKDKFILTITDVNGSRHFLLSQIIKKVVIYFTSFVFVVIVLGALYINYLAEKRSELLKEQEALSAKNSKLFSQNESMQKSLEEKTALYSELQTQLADIEDNLGLKQDESLDIPERLEKVKLTNDQAYLFLTQIPNGHVIPNNGITGDFGWRHHPILNKKEFHPGLDLRAALKTPIHAPANGVVEYAGYSNNGYGYSVILIHNFGFKTVYAHMTRQDVVKAGQFVKKGDLLGYTGNTGLSTGPHLHYEVRFINKLLDPKIFIDLNRKNYEQIFDKERRVPWQSLIKALLLQYPKLQSFQTEQK
;
A
#
# COMPACT_ATOMS: atom_id res chain seq x y z
N MET A 1 -37.95 -106.45 37.19
CA MET A 1 -36.76 -106.94 36.47
C MET A 1 -36.36 -105.90 35.45
N LYS A 2 -35.06 -105.69 35.29
CA LYS A 2 -34.37 -104.72 34.42
C LYS A 2 -34.43 -103.27 34.92
N ASP A 3 -33.34 -102.54 34.65
CA ASP A 3 -33.16 -101.09 34.84
C ASP A 3 -32.27 -100.64 36.02
N LYS A 4 -31.30 -101.47 36.42
CA LYS A 4 -30.14 -101.01 37.18
C LYS A 4 -28.86 -101.39 36.43
N PHE A 5 -28.11 -100.39 36.01
CA PHE A 5 -26.82 -100.56 35.35
C PHE A 5 -25.72 -100.49 36.40
N ILE A 6 -24.80 -101.46 36.36
CA ILE A 6 -23.66 -101.57 37.26
C ILE A 6 -22.47 -100.96 36.54
N LEU A 7 -21.96 -99.82 37.03
CA LEU A 7 -20.71 -99.25 36.56
C LEU A 7 -19.57 -99.92 37.33
N THR A 8 -18.73 -100.68 36.62
CA THR A 8 -17.57 -101.36 37.20
C THR A 8 -16.32 -100.61 36.79
N ILE A 9 -15.64 -100.02 37.77
CA ILE A 9 -14.33 -99.39 37.57
C ILE A 9 -13.30 -100.38 38.12
N THR A 10 -12.34 -100.74 37.29
CA THR A 10 -11.31 -101.75 37.61
C THR A 10 -9.96 -101.06 37.65
N ASP A 11 -9.27 -101.16 38.79
CA ASP A 11 -7.92 -100.62 38.99
C ASP A 11 -7.01 -101.70 39.57
N VAL A 12 -5.69 -101.46 39.63
CA VAL A 12 -4.66 -102.39 40.12
C VAL A 12 -4.89 -102.93 41.55
N ASN A 13 -5.77 -102.27 42.33
CA ASN A 13 -6.12 -102.68 43.70
C ASN A 13 -7.52 -103.32 43.83
N GLY A 14 -8.18 -103.69 42.71
CA GLY A 14 -9.45 -104.43 42.69
C GLY A 14 -10.62 -103.66 42.04
N SER A 15 -11.77 -104.35 41.86
CA SER A 15 -12.96 -103.80 41.20
C SER A 15 -14.02 -103.31 42.20
N ARG A 16 -14.56 -102.11 41.99
CA ARG A 16 -15.69 -101.57 42.78
C ARG A 16 -16.93 -101.38 41.89
N HIS A 17 -18.11 -101.74 42.41
CA HIS A 17 -19.39 -101.69 41.69
C HIS A 17 -20.33 -100.65 42.32
N PHE A 18 -20.94 -99.78 41.52
CA PHE A 18 -21.90 -98.78 41.97
C PHE A 18 -23.28 -98.97 41.30
N LEU A 19 -24.37 -98.88 42.09
CA LEU A 19 -25.76 -99.06 41.64
C LEU A 19 -26.44 -97.70 41.43
N LEU A 20 -26.71 -97.31 40.18
CA LEU A 20 -27.37 -96.02 39.85
C LEU A 20 -28.90 -96.14 39.61
N SER A 21 -29.68 -95.19 40.15
CA SER A 21 -31.15 -95.04 39.96
C SER A 21 -31.48 -94.24 38.68
N GLN A 22 -32.58 -94.56 37.98
CA GLN A 22 -33.02 -93.82 36.77
C GLN A 22 -33.26 -92.31 37.00
N ILE A 23 -33.58 -91.88 38.23
CA ILE A 23 -33.73 -90.46 38.58
C ILE A 23 -32.37 -89.75 38.47
N ILE A 24 -31.30 -90.40 38.93
CA ILE A 24 -29.92 -89.88 38.86
C ILE A 24 -29.52 -89.69 37.39
N LYS A 25 -29.93 -90.58 36.48
CA LYS A 25 -29.70 -90.41 35.04
C LYS A 25 -30.35 -89.15 34.47
N LYS A 26 -31.62 -88.87 34.81
CA LYS A 26 -32.32 -87.65 34.35
C LYS A 26 -31.68 -86.39 34.93
N VAL A 27 -31.32 -86.40 36.20
CA VAL A 27 -30.62 -85.28 36.86
C VAL A 27 -29.27 -85.02 36.20
N VAL A 28 -28.49 -86.07 35.93
CA VAL A 28 -27.20 -85.94 35.23
C VAL A 28 -27.39 -85.38 33.82
N ILE A 29 -28.39 -85.82 33.06
CA ILE A 29 -28.67 -85.31 31.70
C ILE A 29 -29.11 -83.84 31.72
N TYR A 30 -30.00 -83.45 32.65
CA TYR A 30 -30.41 -82.04 32.76
C TYR A 30 -29.27 -81.16 33.25
N PHE A 31 -28.45 -81.66 34.17
CA PHE A 31 -27.27 -80.94 34.65
C PHE A 31 -26.23 -80.76 33.53
N THR A 32 -25.92 -81.80 32.76
CA THR A 32 -25.00 -81.67 31.61
C THR A 32 -25.57 -80.77 30.51
N SER A 33 -26.87 -80.85 30.23
CA SER A 33 -27.55 -79.93 29.30
C SER A 33 -27.53 -78.48 29.79
N PHE A 34 -27.72 -78.25 31.09
CA PHE A 34 -27.66 -76.92 31.69
C PHE A 34 -26.24 -76.35 31.63
N VAL A 35 -25.23 -77.14 32.02
CA VAL A 35 -23.82 -76.78 31.88
C VAL A 35 -23.46 -76.47 30.43
N PHE A 36 -23.94 -77.27 29.48
CA PHE A 36 -23.75 -77.02 28.05
C PHE A 36 -24.37 -75.69 27.60
N VAL A 37 -25.61 -75.40 27.99
CA VAL A 37 -26.28 -74.12 27.68
C VAL A 37 -25.52 -72.94 28.28
N VAL A 38 -25.05 -73.03 29.53
CA VAL A 38 -24.24 -71.98 30.17
C VAL A 38 -22.93 -71.76 29.41
N ILE A 39 -22.26 -72.83 28.98
CA ILE A 39 -21.04 -72.73 28.16
C ILE A 39 -21.34 -72.06 26.81
N VAL A 40 -22.44 -72.42 26.13
CA VAL A 40 -22.83 -71.82 24.85
C VAL A 40 -23.17 -70.34 25.01
N LEU A 41 -23.97 -69.97 26.01
CA LEU A 41 -24.30 -68.57 26.30
C LEU A 41 -23.05 -67.77 26.69
N GLY A 42 -22.14 -68.37 27.47
CA GLY A 42 -20.84 -67.78 27.78
C GLY A 42 -20.00 -67.54 26.53
N ALA A 43 -19.94 -68.51 25.61
CA ALA A 43 -19.22 -68.36 24.34
C ALA A 43 -19.82 -67.26 23.45
N LEU A 44 -21.15 -67.19 23.34
CA LEU A 44 -21.85 -66.12 22.61
C LEU A 44 -21.59 -64.74 23.21
N TYR A 45 -21.62 -64.64 24.54
CA TYR A 45 -21.35 -63.39 25.25
C TYR A 45 -19.90 -62.93 25.10
N ILE A 46 -18.94 -63.87 25.15
CA ILE A 46 -17.53 -63.58 24.87
C ILE A 46 -17.36 -63.06 23.45
N ASN A 47 -18.04 -63.67 22.46
CA ASN A 47 -17.97 -63.23 21.07
C ASN A 47 -18.55 -61.83 20.88
N TYR A 48 -19.70 -61.54 21.50
CA TYR A 48 -20.31 -60.21 21.51
C TYR A 48 -19.39 -59.14 22.12
N LEU A 49 -18.77 -59.45 23.27
CA LEU A 49 -17.80 -58.55 23.91
C LEU A 49 -16.54 -58.35 23.05
N ALA A 50 -16.06 -59.38 22.36
CA ALA A 50 -14.92 -59.29 21.46
C ALA A 50 -15.22 -58.36 20.27
N GLU A 51 -16.41 -58.46 19.69
CA GLU A 51 -16.86 -57.60 18.60
C GLU A 51 -17.03 -56.14 19.06
N LYS A 52 -17.69 -55.92 20.22
CA LYS A 52 -17.84 -54.57 20.78
C LYS A 52 -16.51 -53.91 21.11
N ARG A 53 -15.54 -54.68 21.61
CA ARG A 53 -14.17 -54.21 21.83
C ARG A 53 -13.49 -53.81 20.51
N SER A 54 -13.66 -54.58 19.45
CA SER A 54 -13.10 -54.25 18.13
C SER A 54 -13.69 -52.95 17.56
N GLU A 55 -15.00 -52.75 17.71
CA GLU A 55 -15.69 -51.53 17.29
C GLU A 55 -15.16 -50.30 18.05
N LEU A 56 -15.07 -50.37 19.38
CA LEU A 56 -14.54 -49.26 20.20
C LEU A 56 -13.08 -48.94 19.90
N LEU A 57 -12.25 -49.95 19.63
CA LEU A 57 -10.86 -49.73 19.23
C LEU A 57 -10.77 -49.00 17.89
N LYS A 58 -11.59 -49.38 16.89
CA LYS A 58 -11.67 -48.68 15.60
C LYS A 58 -12.13 -47.23 15.78
N GLU A 59 -13.11 -46.99 16.63
CA GLU A 59 -13.60 -45.64 16.93
C GLU A 59 -12.52 -44.78 17.61
N GLN A 60 -11.78 -45.35 18.57
CA GLN A 60 -10.67 -44.68 19.23
C GLN A 60 -9.53 -44.34 18.25
N GLU A 61 -9.20 -45.25 17.34
CA GLU A 61 -8.23 -45.00 16.26
C GLU A 61 -8.72 -43.90 15.31
N ALA A 62 -9.99 -43.95 14.88
CA ALA A 62 -10.58 -42.92 14.02
C ALA A 62 -10.61 -41.54 14.70
N LEU A 63 -10.97 -41.48 15.98
CA LEU A 63 -10.97 -40.25 16.78
C LEU A 63 -9.55 -39.70 16.96
N SER A 64 -8.57 -40.55 17.25
CA SER A 64 -7.17 -40.12 17.40
C SER A 64 -6.61 -39.60 16.08
N ALA A 65 -6.93 -40.25 14.95
CA ALA A 65 -6.58 -39.78 13.61
C ALA A 65 -7.27 -38.44 13.25
N LYS A 66 -8.52 -38.24 13.66
CA LYS A 66 -9.22 -36.96 13.46
C LYS A 66 -8.61 -35.85 14.29
N ASN A 67 -8.25 -36.12 15.55
CA ASN A 67 -7.61 -35.15 16.43
C ASN A 67 -6.21 -34.75 15.93
N SER A 68 -5.41 -35.71 15.46
CA SER A 68 -4.10 -35.38 14.87
C SER A 68 -4.24 -34.54 13.60
N LYS A 69 -5.23 -34.84 12.75
CA LYS A 69 -5.55 -34.01 11.58
C LYS A 69 -5.97 -32.59 11.98
N LEU A 70 -6.89 -32.45 12.94
CA LEU A 70 -7.31 -31.13 13.45
C LEU A 70 -6.13 -30.34 14.04
N PHE A 71 -5.22 -31.02 14.76
CA PHE A 71 -4.02 -30.40 15.29
C PHE A 71 -3.14 -29.83 14.16
N SER A 72 -2.87 -30.63 13.12
CA SER A 72 -2.10 -30.16 11.96
C SER A 72 -2.79 -29.00 11.20
N GLN A 73 -4.12 -29.01 11.11
CA GLN A 73 -4.88 -27.93 10.50
C GLN A 73 -4.79 -26.64 11.32
N ASN A 74 -4.95 -26.74 12.65
CA ASN A 74 -4.82 -25.60 13.55
C ASN A 74 -3.42 -25.00 13.49
N GLU A 75 -2.37 -25.84 13.47
CA GLU A 75 -0.98 -25.40 13.32
C GLU A 75 -0.78 -24.66 11.98
N SER A 76 -1.27 -25.22 10.87
CA SER A 76 -1.19 -24.56 9.56
C SER A 76 -1.97 -23.23 9.50
N MET A 77 -3.12 -23.17 10.18
CA MET A 77 -3.96 -21.98 10.24
C MET A 77 -3.29 -20.90 11.09
N GLN A 78 -2.69 -21.27 12.23
CA GLN A 78 -1.93 -20.37 13.08
C GLN A 78 -0.74 -19.78 12.32
N LYS A 79 0.02 -20.62 11.62
CA LYS A 79 1.11 -20.15 10.77
C LYS A 79 0.64 -19.15 9.70
N SER A 80 -0.48 -19.44 9.03
CA SER A 80 -1.06 -18.51 8.04
C SER A 80 -1.54 -17.20 8.67
N LEU A 81 -2.09 -17.25 9.89
CA LEU A 81 -2.47 -16.05 10.64
C LEU A 81 -1.24 -15.22 11.01
N GLU A 82 -0.19 -15.84 11.53
CA GLU A 82 1.07 -15.18 11.84
C GLU A 82 1.66 -14.49 10.59
N GLU A 83 1.76 -15.21 9.47
CA GLU A 83 2.22 -14.67 8.19
C GLU A 83 1.37 -13.47 7.73
N LYS A 84 0.04 -13.57 7.83
CA LYS A 84 -0.86 -12.45 7.48
C LYS A 84 -0.68 -11.27 8.43
N THR A 85 -0.57 -11.48 9.74
CA THR A 85 -0.37 -10.39 10.70
C THR A 85 0.95 -9.66 10.47
N ALA A 86 2.02 -10.39 10.15
CA ALA A 86 3.30 -9.79 9.77
C ALA A 86 3.17 -8.94 8.49
N LEU A 87 2.47 -9.45 7.47
CA LEU A 87 2.20 -8.71 6.23
C LEU A 87 1.35 -7.46 6.48
N TYR A 88 0.33 -7.53 7.32
CA TYR A 88 -0.50 -6.37 7.68
C TYR A 88 0.32 -5.28 8.39
N SER A 89 1.20 -5.67 9.31
CA SER A 89 2.11 -4.76 10.01
C SER A 89 3.09 -4.07 9.05
N GLU A 90 3.63 -4.82 8.10
CA GLU A 90 4.49 -4.27 7.03
C GLU A 90 3.73 -3.27 6.15
N LEU A 91 2.52 -3.62 5.70
CA LEU A 91 1.68 -2.73 4.90
C LEU A 91 1.30 -1.45 5.66
N GLN A 92 1.03 -1.55 6.97
CA GLN A 92 0.78 -0.39 7.82
C GLN A 92 1.98 0.55 7.87
N THR A 93 3.18 -0.02 8.01
CA THR A 93 4.44 0.75 8.04
C THR A 93 4.67 1.45 6.70
N GLN A 94 4.52 0.74 5.58
CA GLN A 94 4.66 1.33 4.26
C GLN A 94 3.62 2.43 3.98
N LEU A 95 2.38 2.22 4.43
CA LEU A 95 1.33 3.22 4.28
C LEU A 95 1.62 4.47 5.11
N ALA A 96 2.09 4.30 6.34
CA ALA A 96 2.52 5.40 7.21
C ALA A 96 3.66 6.22 6.59
N ASP A 97 4.64 5.58 5.95
CA ASP A 97 5.72 6.27 5.25
C ASP A 97 5.21 7.07 4.05
N ILE A 98 4.22 6.55 3.32
CA ILE A 98 3.59 7.28 2.20
C ILE A 98 2.80 8.48 2.73
N GLU A 99 2.06 8.29 3.82
CA GLU A 99 1.31 9.35 4.50
C GLU A 99 2.23 10.48 4.96
N ASP A 100 3.37 10.18 5.60
CA ASP A 100 4.38 11.18 5.97
C ASP A 100 4.95 11.90 4.73
N ASN A 101 5.25 11.14 3.68
CA ASN A 101 5.75 11.71 2.43
C ASN A 101 4.73 12.61 1.71
N LEU A 102 3.46 12.46 2.03
CA LEU A 102 2.36 13.31 1.59
C LEU A 102 2.04 14.44 2.58
N GLY A 103 2.63 14.47 3.77
CA GLY A 103 2.27 15.40 4.84
C GLY A 103 0.89 15.09 5.45
N LEU A 104 0.35 13.90 5.24
CA LEU A 104 -0.91 13.45 5.81
C LEU A 104 -0.71 13.05 7.26
N LYS A 105 -1.63 13.49 8.12
CA LYS A 105 -1.70 13.00 9.50
C LYS A 105 -2.29 11.59 9.48
N GLN A 106 -1.66 10.69 10.22
CA GLN A 106 -2.17 9.34 10.45
C GLN A 106 -3.52 9.44 11.16
N ASP A 107 -4.52 8.80 10.57
CA ASP A 107 -5.86 8.70 11.14
C ASP A 107 -6.07 7.25 11.55
N GLU A 108 -5.84 6.97 12.84
CA GLU A 108 -5.97 5.63 13.42
C GLU A 108 -7.42 5.15 13.48
N SER A 109 -8.39 6.02 13.18
CA SER A 109 -9.82 5.64 13.15
C SER A 109 -10.26 4.95 11.85
N LEU A 110 -9.46 5.03 10.78
CA LEU A 110 -9.77 4.51 9.46
C LEU A 110 -9.12 3.15 9.19
N ASP A 111 -9.82 2.27 8.48
CA ASP A 111 -9.25 0.99 8.06
C ASP A 111 -8.22 1.17 6.92
N ILE A 112 -7.37 0.17 6.70
CA ILE A 112 -6.30 0.17 5.67
C ILE A 112 -6.84 0.57 4.28
N PRO A 113 -7.98 0.03 3.79
CA PRO A 113 -8.47 0.36 2.45
C PRO A 113 -8.87 1.84 2.33
N GLU A 114 -9.50 2.40 3.36
CA GLU A 114 -9.95 3.80 3.41
C GLU A 114 -8.76 4.76 3.47
N ARG A 115 -7.76 4.44 4.31
CA ARG A 115 -6.49 5.19 4.36
C ARG A 115 -5.77 5.16 3.01
N LEU A 116 -5.71 3.99 2.36
CA LEU A 116 -5.09 3.85 1.05
C LEU A 116 -5.83 4.65 -0.03
N GLU A 117 -7.16 4.68 0.00
CA GLU A 117 -7.97 5.49 -0.89
C GLU A 117 -7.70 6.99 -0.68
N LYS A 118 -7.70 7.46 0.57
CA LYS A 118 -7.37 8.85 0.93
C LYS A 118 -5.96 9.23 0.44
N VAL A 119 -4.98 8.36 0.63
CA VAL A 119 -3.60 8.53 0.15
C VAL A 119 -3.55 8.64 -1.37
N LYS A 120 -4.23 7.75 -2.09
CA LYS A 120 -4.30 7.80 -3.56
C LYS A 120 -4.94 9.08 -4.06
N LEU A 121 -6.07 9.48 -3.48
CA LEU A 121 -6.78 10.70 -3.85
C LEU A 121 -5.93 11.95 -3.59
N THR A 122 -5.31 12.03 -2.41
CA THR A 122 -4.41 13.14 -2.06
C THR A 122 -3.21 13.19 -2.99
N ASN A 123 -2.62 12.03 -3.29
CA ASN A 123 -1.53 11.93 -4.26
C ASN A 123 -1.96 12.45 -5.63
N ASP A 124 -3.12 12.04 -6.13
CA ASP A 124 -3.58 12.41 -7.46
C ASP A 124 -3.90 13.91 -7.53
N GLN A 125 -4.53 14.46 -6.50
CA GLN A 125 -4.78 15.89 -6.38
C GLN A 125 -3.47 16.70 -6.33
N ALA A 126 -2.52 16.28 -5.48
CA ALA A 126 -1.21 16.92 -5.37
C ALA A 126 -0.42 16.80 -6.68
N TYR A 127 -0.47 15.64 -7.34
CA TYR A 127 0.19 15.41 -8.63
C TYR A 127 -0.38 16.34 -9.70
N LEU A 128 -1.70 16.45 -9.80
CA LEU A 128 -2.34 17.38 -10.73
C LEU A 128 -1.96 18.83 -10.40
N PHE A 129 -2.05 19.23 -9.13
CA PHE A 129 -1.65 20.58 -8.72
C PHE A 129 -0.19 20.89 -9.14
N LEU A 130 0.75 20.01 -8.81
CA LEU A 130 2.18 20.18 -9.05
C LEU A 130 2.61 19.96 -10.50
N THR A 131 1.76 19.38 -11.35
CA THR A 131 2.06 19.30 -12.79
C THR A 131 1.51 20.48 -13.56
N GLN A 132 0.48 21.17 -13.05
CA GLN A 132 -0.18 22.27 -13.75
C GLN A 132 0.29 23.66 -13.31
N ILE A 133 0.80 23.80 -12.08
CA ILE A 133 1.24 25.09 -11.52
C ILE A 133 2.77 25.07 -11.37
N PRO A 134 3.51 26.13 -11.76
CA PRO A 134 4.96 26.17 -11.59
C PRO A 134 5.40 25.84 -10.17
N ASN A 135 6.32 24.90 -9.99
CA ASN A 135 6.90 24.59 -8.67
C ASN A 135 8.26 23.93 -8.81
N GLY A 136 9.02 23.98 -7.73
CA GLY A 136 10.34 23.37 -7.64
C GLY A 136 11.40 24.18 -8.38
N HIS A 137 12.64 23.71 -8.28
CA HIS A 137 13.79 24.35 -8.89
C HIS A 137 13.83 24.10 -10.40
N VAL A 138 14.11 25.16 -11.18
CA VAL A 138 14.26 25.09 -12.64
C VAL A 138 15.70 24.83 -13.09
N ILE A 139 16.67 25.05 -12.19
CA ILE A 139 18.10 24.73 -12.33
C ILE A 139 18.62 24.16 -11.00
N PRO A 140 19.79 23.49 -10.95
CA PRO A 140 20.40 23.07 -9.69
C PRO A 140 20.53 24.22 -8.68
N ASN A 141 20.24 23.95 -7.39
CA ASN A 141 20.26 24.98 -6.35
C ASN A 141 21.69 25.37 -5.97
N ASN A 142 22.19 26.45 -6.56
CA ASN A 142 23.49 27.06 -6.24
C ASN A 142 23.35 28.42 -5.54
N GLY A 143 22.14 28.75 -5.06
CA GLY A 143 21.84 30.00 -4.38
C GLY A 143 21.26 31.11 -5.27
N ILE A 144 20.75 32.14 -4.62
CA ILE A 144 20.12 33.32 -5.21
C ILE A 144 21.15 34.45 -5.28
N THR A 145 21.22 35.15 -6.41
CA THR A 145 22.10 36.32 -6.62
C THR A 145 21.34 37.65 -6.68
N GLY A 146 20.03 37.62 -6.83
CA GLY A 146 19.19 38.82 -6.88
C GLY A 146 17.74 38.51 -6.56
N ASP A 147 17.24 39.07 -5.45
CA ASP A 147 15.87 38.85 -4.98
C ASP A 147 14.82 39.60 -5.81
N PHE A 148 13.59 39.08 -5.78
CA PHE A 148 12.39 39.73 -6.31
C PHE A 148 12.05 41.00 -5.54
N GLY A 149 11.60 42.04 -6.24
CA GLY A 149 11.12 43.28 -5.62
C GLY A 149 12.00 44.51 -5.86
N TRP A 150 11.76 45.57 -5.10
CA TRP A 150 12.46 46.86 -5.26
C TRP A 150 13.91 46.77 -4.79
N ARG A 151 14.85 47.02 -5.70
CA ARG A 151 16.29 47.04 -5.40
C ARG A 151 17.03 48.12 -6.19
N HIS A 152 18.27 48.40 -5.80
CA HIS A 152 19.18 49.17 -6.65
C HIS A 152 19.65 48.29 -7.81
N HIS A 153 19.40 48.73 -9.04
CA HIS A 153 19.79 48.00 -10.24
C HIS A 153 21.32 48.05 -10.39
N PRO A 154 22.02 46.90 -10.48
CA PRO A 154 23.48 46.84 -10.42
C PRO A 154 24.19 47.49 -11.61
N ILE A 155 23.53 47.54 -12.77
CA ILE A 155 24.07 48.17 -13.99
C ILE A 155 23.56 49.61 -14.17
N LEU A 156 22.23 49.81 -14.10
CA LEU A 156 21.60 51.12 -14.31
C LEU A 156 21.74 52.07 -13.12
N ASN A 157 22.24 51.60 -11.96
CA ASN A 157 22.47 52.39 -10.74
C ASN A 157 21.26 53.21 -10.24
N LYS A 158 20.04 52.77 -10.58
CA LYS A 158 18.77 53.38 -10.17
C LYS A 158 17.94 52.40 -9.36
N LYS A 159 17.01 52.91 -8.56
CA LYS A 159 16.01 52.06 -7.88
C LYS A 159 15.04 51.52 -8.93
N GLU A 160 14.94 50.21 -9.03
CA GLU A 160 14.11 49.52 -10.02
C GLU A 160 13.46 48.29 -9.40
N PHE A 161 12.27 47.95 -9.89
CA PHE A 161 11.57 46.76 -9.47
C PHE A 161 12.11 45.57 -10.25
N HIS A 162 12.62 44.57 -9.55
CA HIS A 162 13.08 43.32 -10.14
C HIS A 162 11.90 42.36 -10.29
N PRO A 163 11.49 42.03 -11.53
CA PRO A 163 10.27 41.27 -11.79
C PRO A 163 10.40 39.76 -11.52
N GLY A 164 11.61 39.29 -11.19
CA GLY A 164 11.93 37.89 -11.02
C GLY A 164 12.96 37.63 -9.94
N LEU A 165 13.61 36.49 -10.05
CA LEU A 165 14.65 36.00 -9.18
C LEU A 165 15.87 35.63 -10.02
N ASP A 166 17.03 36.15 -9.64
CA ASP A 166 18.29 35.81 -10.30
C ASP A 166 18.90 34.61 -9.58
N LEU A 167 19.00 33.49 -10.27
CA LEU A 167 19.51 32.21 -9.75
C LEU A 167 20.95 32.00 -10.22
N ARG A 168 21.85 31.69 -9.29
CA ARG A 168 23.27 31.46 -9.59
C ARG A 168 23.42 30.25 -10.51
N ALA A 169 24.10 30.43 -11.63
CA ALA A 169 24.36 29.34 -12.57
C ALA A 169 25.65 29.57 -13.35
N ALA A 170 26.39 28.50 -13.65
CA ALA A 170 27.43 28.58 -14.67
C ALA A 170 26.79 28.70 -16.06
N LEU A 171 27.57 29.09 -17.08
CA LEU A 171 27.14 28.97 -18.47
C LEU A 171 26.78 27.52 -18.79
N LYS A 172 25.79 27.33 -19.66
CA LYS A 172 25.32 26.02 -20.12
C LYS A 172 24.74 25.11 -19.01
N THR A 173 24.21 25.69 -17.93
CA THR A 173 23.46 24.92 -16.93
C THR A 173 22.08 24.59 -17.49
N PRO A 174 21.60 23.32 -17.44
CA PRO A 174 20.32 22.93 -18.01
C PRO A 174 19.15 23.54 -17.23
N ILE A 175 18.18 24.08 -17.97
CA ILE A 175 16.96 24.71 -17.45
C ILE A 175 15.77 23.80 -17.75
N HIS A 176 14.97 23.48 -16.75
CA HIS A 176 13.84 22.56 -16.87
C HIS A 176 12.49 23.25 -16.63
N ALA A 177 11.44 22.72 -17.24
CA ALA A 177 10.09 23.22 -17.08
C ALA A 177 9.53 22.93 -15.65
N PRO A 178 9.03 23.93 -14.92
CA PRO A 178 8.51 23.80 -13.57
C PRO A 178 7.08 23.24 -13.55
N ALA A 179 6.39 23.24 -14.69
CA ALA A 179 5.05 22.70 -14.90
C ALA A 179 4.83 22.42 -16.38
N ASN A 180 3.77 21.69 -16.69
CA ASN A 180 3.31 21.48 -18.06
C ASN A 180 2.93 22.81 -18.71
N GLY A 181 3.19 22.94 -20.00
CA GLY A 181 2.89 24.18 -20.70
C GLY A 181 3.20 24.14 -22.19
N VAL A 182 3.06 25.30 -22.79
CA VAL A 182 3.41 25.56 -24.19
C VAL A 182 4.35 26.74 -24.26
N VAL A 183 5.36 26.67 -25.11
CA VAL A 183 6.29 27.76 -25.36
C VAL A 183 5.56 28.87 -26.11
N GLU A 184 5.31 29.99 -25.45
CA GLU A 184 4.73 31.19 -26.07
C GLU A 184 5.79 31.91 -26.91
N TYR A 185 7.00 32.02 -26.36
CA TYR A 185 8.07 32.79 -26.97
C TYR A 185 9.42 32.12 -26.74
N ALA A 186 10.29 32.17 -27.75
CA ALA A 186 11.70 31.80 -27.65
C ALA A 186 12.50 32.68 -28.62
N GLY A 187 13.32 33.60 -28.10
CA GLY A 187 14.04 34.54 -28.94
C GLY A 187 14.72 35.67 -28.18
N TYR A 188 15.39 36.57 -28.90
CA TYR A 188 16.00 37.76 -28.30
C TYR A 188 14.95 38.80 -27.93
N SER A 189 15.04 39.36 -26.73
CA SER A 189 14.21 40.46 -26.26
C SER A 189 15.03 41.74 -26.12
N ASN A 190 14.46 42.86 -26.54
CA ASN A 190 15.09 44.18 -26.50
C ASN A 190 15.04 44.84 -25.11
N ASN A 191 14.40 44.20 -24.13
CA ASN A 191 14.17 44.78 -22.79
C ASN A 191 15.24 44.38 -21.77
N GLY A 192 16.45 44.04 -22.22
CA GLY A 192 17.55 43.62 -21.36
C GLY A 192 17.56 42.12 -21.01
N TYR A 193 16.49 41.36 -21.26
CA TYR A 193 16.46 39.92 -21.00
C TYR A 193 17.42 39.08 -21.86
N GLY A 194 17.91 39.62 -22.99
CA GLY A 194 18.73 38.84 -23.92
C GLY A 194 17.89 37.75 -24.59
N TYR A 195 18.47 36.58 -24.81
CA TYR A 195 17.70 35.43 -25.30
C TYR A 195 16.83 34.91 -24.16
N SER A 196 15.52 34.81 -24.40
CA SER A 196 14.55 34.39 -23.40
C SER A 196 13.54 33.41 -23.94
N VAL A 197 12.99 32.62 -23.02
CA VAL A 197 11.86 31.72 -23.24
C VAL A 197 10.73 32.13 -22.32
N ILE A 198 9.50 32.10 -22.84
CA ILE A 198 8.28 32.28 -22.05
C ILE A 198 7.43 31.03 -22.21
N LEU A 199 7.08 30.39 -21.10
CA LEU A 199 6.11 29.30 -21.08
C LEU A 199 4.76 29.82 -20.58
N ILE A 200 3.69 29.44 -21.27
CA ILE A 200 2.33 29.51 -20.76
C ILE A 200 1.99 28.19 -20.11
N HIS A 201 1.51 28.26 -18.88
CA HIS A 201 0.98 27.14 -18.13
C HIS A 201 -0.54 27.26 -18.01
N ASN A 202 -1.15 26.24 -17.41
CA ASN A 202 -2.59 26.24 -17.16
C ASN A 202 -2.97 27.31 -16.13
N PHE A 203 -4.27 27.63 -16.11
CA PHE A 203 -4.88 28.56 -15.15
C PHE A 203 -4.30 29.99 -15.17
N GLY A 204 -3.64 30.40 -16.26
CA GLY A 204 -3.15 31.78 -16.43
C GLY A 204 -1.77 32.04 -15.85
N PHE A 205 -1.03 30.99 -15.46
CA PHE A 205 0.37 31.10 -15.08
C PHE A 205 1.28 31.24 -16.30
N LYS A 206 2.34 32.02 -16.15
CA LYS A 206 3.46 32.05 -17.10
C LYS A 206 4.78 32.01 -16.35
N THR A 207 5.80 31.44 -16.97
CA THR A 207 7.18 31.53 -16.48
C THR A 207 8.09 32.11 -17.54
N VAL A 208 9.06 32.91 -17.10
CA VAL A 208 10.02 33.58 -17.98
C VAL A 208 11.42 33.16 -17.60
N TYR A 209 12.23 32.86 -18.61
CA TYR A 209 13.63 32.47 -18.48
C TYR A 209 14.44 33.42 -19.34
N ALA A 210 15.33 34.18 -18.73
CA ALA A 210 16.13 35.18 -19.43
C ALA A 210 17.64 34.93 -19.26
N HIS A 211 18.43 35.66 -20.03
CA HIS A 211 19.88 35.53 -20.15
C HIS A 211 20.34 34.15 -20.65
N MET A 212 19.47 33.42 -21.37
CA MET A 212 19.76 32.07 -21.87
C MET A 212 20.78 32.09 -23.02
N THR A 213 21.31 30.91 -23.36
CA THR A 213 21.95 30.68 -24.67
C THR A 213 20.92 30.60 -25.77
N ARG A 214 21.33 30.76 -27.04
CA ARG A 214 20.44 30.56 -28.19
C ARG A 214 20.40 29.10 -28.67
N GLN A 215 21.47 28.36 -28.43
CA GLN A 215 21.67 26.99 -28.91
C GLN A 215 20.86 26.00 -28.08
N ASP A 216 20.31 24.98 -28.75
CA ASP A 216 19.60 23.84 -28.14
C ASP A 216 18.46 24.25 -27.20
N VAL A 217 17.72 25.30 -27.59
CA VAL A 217 16.56 25.81 -26.87
C VAL A 217 15.26 25.39 -27.57
N VAL A 218 14.22 25.17 -26.78
CA VAL A 218 12.86 24.93 -27.26
C VAL A 218 12.35 26.05 -28.17
N LYS A 219 11.38 25.74 -29.01
CA LYS A 219 10.80 26.67 -30.00
C LYS A 219 9.39 27.08 -29.62
N ALA A 220 8.97 28.28 -30.03
CA ALA A 220 7.60 28.73 -29.89
C ALA A 220 6.60 27.71 -30.48
N GLY A 221 5.50 27.48 -29.78
CA GLY A 221 4.48 26.47 -30.10
C GLY A 221 4.78 25.06 -29.58
N GLN A 222 5.97 24.78 -29.06
CA GLN A 222 6.31 23.47 -28.52
C GLN A 222 5.60 23.21 -27.18
N PHE A 223 4.99 22.03 -27.04
CA PHE A 223 4.48 21.55 -25.75
C PHE A 223 5.61 20.95 -24.92
N VAL A 224 5.62 21.26 -23.63
CA VAL A 224 6.59 20.75 -22.66
C VAL A 224 5.87 20.21 -21.44
N LYS A 225 6.39 19.12 -20.89
CA LYS A 225 5.98 18.57 -19.60
C LYS A 225 6.90 19.09 -18.50
N LYS A 226 6.41 19.07 -17.26
CA LYS A 226 7.25 19.33 -16.09
C LYS A 226 8.50 18.45 -16.13
N GLY A 227 9.66 19.07 -15.96
CA GLY A 227 10.96 18.40 -16.00
C GLY A 227 11.60 18.34 -17.38
N ASP A 228 10.91 18.71 -18.46
CA ASP A 228 11.52 18.74 -19.79
C ASP A 228 12.60 19.82 -19.87
N LEU A 229 13.68 19.52 -20.61
CA LEU A 229 14.75 20.47 -20.89
C LEU A 229 14.23 21.58 -21.81
N LEU A 230 14.35 22.82 -21.35
CA LEU A 230 13.99 24.02 -22.11
C LEU A 230 15.18 24.57 -22.90
N GLY A 231 16.38 24.39 -22.37
CA GLY A 231 17.61 24.94 -22.92
C GLY A 231 18.60 25.18 -21.80
N TYR A 232 19.48 26.16 -21.98
CA TYR A 232 20.59 26.37 -21.06
C TYR A 232 20.79 27.83 -20.66
N THR A 233 21.32 28.02 -19.45
CA THR A 233 21.73 29.34 -18.95
C THR A 233 22.87 29.91 -19.78
N GLY A 234 22.86 31.22 -19.96
CA GLY A 234 23.86 31.94 -20.72
C GLY A 234 24.33 33.18 -19.97
N ASN A 235 24.66 34.22 -20.74
CA ASN A 235 24.99 35.55 -20.24
C ASN A 235 24.61 36.61 -21.29
N THR A 236 23.46 36.43 -21.94
CA THR A 236 22.99 37.32 -23.01
C THR A 236 22.17 38.49 -22.43
N GLY A 237 22.08 39.61 -23.15
CA GLY A 237 21.33 40.78 -22.69
C GLY A 237 22.07 41.58 -21.62
N LEU A 238 21.33 42.28 -20.76
CA LEU A 238 21.83 43.15 -19.71
C LEU A 238 22.18 42.33 -18.46
N SER A 239 23.29 41.60 -18.52
CA SER A 239 23.76 40.71 -17.46
C SER A 239 25.21 41.02 -17.08
N THR A 240 25.52 41.04 -15.79
CA THR A 240 26.89 41.25 -15.27
C THR A 240 27.73 39.98 -15.22
N GLY A 241 27.10 38.81 -15.30
CA GLY A 241 27.77 37.51 -15.25
C GLY A 241 26.77 36.35 -15.37
N PRO A 242 27.24 35.12 -15.59
CA PRO A 242 26.35 33.97 -15.81
C PRO A 242 25.38 33.75 -14.63
N HIS A 243 24.09 33.76 -14.96
CA HIS A 243 22.97 33.44 -14.05
C HIS A 243 21.72 33.16 -14.88
N LEU A 244 20.66 32.68 -14.22
CA LEU A 244 19.32 32.60 -14.80
C LEU A 244 18.44 33.66 -14.16
N HIS A 245 17.87 34.56 -14.95
CA HIS A 245 16.76 35.38 -14.49
C HIS A 245 15.45 34.61 -14.70
N TYR A 246 14.72 34.33 -13.62
CA TYR A 246 13.52 33.51 -13.62
C TYR A 246 12.33 34.29 -13.03
N GLU A 247 11.20 34.27 -13.74
CA GLU A 247 9.96 34.90 -13.27
C GLU A 247 8.82 33.90 -13.19
N VAL A 248 7.92 34.14 -12.24
CA VAL A 248 6.59 33.53 -12.18
C VAL A 248 5.56 34.64 -12.30
N ARG A 249 4.63 34.50 -13.23
CA ARG A 249 3.55 35.46 -13.47
C ARG A 249 2.20 34.77 -13.40
N PHE A 250 1.20 35.51 -12.94
CA PHE A 250 -0.20 35.08 -12.95
C PHE A 250 -1.08 36.22 -13.45
N ILE A 251 -1.72 36.04 -14.60
CA ILE A 251 -2.70 36.98 -15.20
C ILE A 251 -2.27 38.45 -14.99
N ASN A 252 -1.22 38.87 -15.70
CA ASN A 252 -0.60 40.21 -15.64
C ASN A 252 0.05 40.63 -14.31
N LYS A 253 0.06 39.78 -13.27
CA LYS A 253 0.75 40.05 -12.00
C LYS A 253 2.09 39.32 -11.96
N LEU A 254 3.12 40.02 -11.49
CA LEU A 254 4.42 39.44 -11.13
C LEU A 254 4.30 38.81 -9.74
N LEU A 255 4.67 37.55 -9.61
CA LEU A 255 4.66 36.82 -8.34
C LEU A 255 6.09 36.60 -7.86
N ASP A 256 6.26 36.38 -6.55
CA ASP A 256 7.58 36.08 -6.00
C ASP A 256 7.98 34.63 -6.37
N PRO A 257 8.98 34.40 -7.24
CA PRO A 257 9.34 33.06 -7.69
C PRO A 257 9.87 32.16 -6.56
N LYS A 258 10.40 32.75 -5.49
CA LYS A 258 10.97 32.00 -4.35
C LYS A 258 9.91 31.11 -3.70
N ILE A 259 8.69 31.63 -3.56
CA ILE A 259 7.55 30.89 -3.01
C ILE A 259 7.33 29.62 -3.81
N PHE A 260 7.44 29.66 -5.14
CA PHE A 260 7.17 28.53 -6.03
C PHE A 260 8.31 27.52 -6.08
N ILE A 261 9.56 28.00 -6.02
CA ILE A 261 10.76 27.16 -6.06
C ILE A 261 10.84 26.23 -4.83
N ASP A 262 10.42 26.73 -3.67
CA ASP A 262 10.43 25.98 -2.41
C ASP A 262 9.28 24.95 -2.31
N LEU A 263 8.32 24.98 -3.25
CA LEU A 263 7.18 24.07 -3.24
C LEU A 263 7.54 22.69 -3.74
N ASN A 264 7.05 21.71 -3.00
CA ASN A 264 7.12 20.30 -3.28
C ASN A 264 5.87 19.62 -2.73
N ARG A 265 5.81 18.30 -2.88
CA ARG A 265 4.66 17.48 -2.49
C ARG A 265 4.31 17.53 -1.00
N LYS A 266 5.28 17.79 -0.11
CA LYS A 266 5.05 17.86 1.34
C LYS A 266 4.51 19.21 1.82
N ASN A 267 4.77 20.29 1.07
CA ASN A 267 4.52 21.65 1.54
C ASN A 267 3.69 22.51 0.57
N TYR A 268 3.12 21.91 -0.48
CA TYR A 268 2.43 22.66 -1.53
C TYR A 268 1.29 23.53 -0.99
N GLU A 269 0.61 23.09 0.08
CA GLU A 269 -0.49 23.84 0.71
C GLU A 269 -0.06 25.21 1.25
N GLN A 270 1.21 25.39 1.62
CA GLN A 270 1.72 26.67 2.14
C GLN A 270 1.60 27.81 1.12
N ILE A 271 1.51 27.50 -0.18
CA ILE A 271 1.34 28.51 -1.21
C ILE A 271 0.02 29.28 -1.06
N PHE A 272 -1.01 28.62 -0.50
CA PHE A 272 -2.34 29.22 -0.34
C PHE A 272 -2.32 30.42 0.60
N ASP A 273 -1.45 30.39 1.60
CA ASP A 273 -1.26 31.48 2.55
C ASP A 273 -0.19 32.47 2.11
N LYS A 274 0.91 31.97 1.53
CA LYS A 274 2.08 32.77 1.15
C LYS A 274 1.84 33.64 -0.08
N GLU A 275 0.98 33.22 -1.02
CA GLU A 275 0.74 33.94 -2.27
C GLU A 275 -0.75 34.24 -2.48
N ARG A 276 -1.25 35.29 -1.82
CA ARG A 276 -2.69 35.65 -1.85
C ARG A 276 -3.14 36.34 -3.14
N ARG A 277 -2.24 36.69 -4.07
CA ARG A 277 -2.60 37.38 -5.32
C ARG A 277 -3.31 36.46 -6.32
N VAL A 278 -3.19 35.15 -6.12
CA VAL A 278 -3.84 34.09 -6.90
C VAL A 278 -5.14 33.66 -6.18
N PRO A 279 -6.29 33.57 -6.89
CA PRO A 279 -7.54 33.10 -6.30
C PRO A 279 -7.55 31.57 -6.17
N TRP A 280 -6.78 31.02 -5.23
CA TRP A 280 -6.53 29.58 -5.08
C TRP A 280 -7.80 28.74 -4.97
N GLN A 281 -8.80 29.17 -4.20
CA GLN A 281 -10.06 28.45 -4.06
C GLN A 281 -10.77 28.26 -5.42
N SER A 282 -10.78 29.30 -6.25
CA SER A 282 -11.38 29.24 -7.59
C SER A 282 -10.57 28.35 -8.52
N LEU A 283 -9.24 28.42 -8.43
CA LEU A 283 -8.35 27.57 -9.22
C LEU A 283 -8.50 26.09 -8.86
N ILE A 284 -8.45 25.75 -7.58
CA ILE A 284 -8.61 24.36 -7.10
C ILE A 284 -9.97 23.82 -7.54
N LYS A 285 -11.03 24.62 -7.41
CA LYS A 285 -12.36 24.24 -7.91
C LYS A 285 -12.35 23.96 -9.42
N ALA A 286 -11.72 24.81 -10.21
CA ALA A 286 -11.59 24.62 -11.65
C ALA A 286 -10.75 23.37 -12.01
N LEU A 287 -9.66 23.12 -11.27
CA LEU A 287 -8.85 21.93 -11.42
C LEU A 287 -9.68 20.67 -11.13
N LEU A 288 -10.40 20.63 -10.02
CA LEU A 288 -11.25 19.49 -9.66
C LEU A 288 -12.38 19.26 -10.68
N LEU A 289 -12.97 20.33 -11.24
CA LEU A 289 -13.97 20.24 -12.32
C LEU A 289 -13.43 19.57 -13.59
N GLN A 290 -12.14 19.74 -13.89
CA GLN A 290 -11.51 19.12 -15.04
C GLN A 290 -11.26 17.61 -14.84
N TYR A 291 -11.29 17.14 -13.59
CA TYR A 291 -10.99 15.75 -13.22
C TYR A 291 -12.13 15.17 -12.34
N PRO A 292 -13.30 14.84 -12.93
CA PRO A 292 -14.53 14.49 -12.19
C PRO A 292 -14.40 13.28 -11.25
N LYS A 293 -13.46 12.36 -11.51
CA LYS A 293 -13.15 11.25 -10.59
C LYS A 293 -12.66 11.72 -9.21
N LEU A 294 -12.19 12.96 -9.10
CA LEU A 294 -11.74 13.58 -7.84
C LEU A 294 -12.82 14.44 -7.16
N GLN A 295 -14.00 14.64 -7.80
CA GLN A 295 -15.07 15.50 -7.28
C GLN A 295 -16.07 14.80 -6.36
N SER A 296 -16.34 13.52 -6.58
CA SER A 296 -17.42 12.79 -5.89
C SER A 296 -17.31 12.82 -4.36
N PHE A 297 -16.09 13.01 -3.82
CA PHE A 297 -15.81 12.89 -2.39
C PHE A 297 -15.79 14.21 -1.60
N GLN A 298 -15.81 15.40 -2.22
CA GLN A 298 -16.00 16.65 -1.46
C GLN A 298 -17.45 16.78 -0.92
N THR A 299 -18.38 16.03 -1.48
CA THR A 299 -19.80 16.02 -1.09
C THR A 299 -20.12 15.07 0.07
N GLU A 300 -19.23 14.13 0.41
CA GLU A 300 -19.46 13.12 1.47
C GLU A 300 -18.88 13.52 2.84
N GLN A 301 -18.17 14.66 2.92
CA GLN A 301 -17.66 15.20 4.18
C GLN A 301 -18.51 16.39 4.72
N LYS A 302 -19.81 16.41 4.42
CA LYS A 302 -20.78 17.35 5.03
C LYS A 302 -21.76 16.63 5.94
#